data_AF-A0A2N0NGT5-F1
#
_entry.id   AF-A0A2N0NGT5-F1
#
_cell.length_a   1.000
_cell.length_b   1.000
_cell.length_c   1.000
_cell.angle_alpha   90.00
_cell.angle_beta   90.00
_cell.angle_gamma   90.00
#
_symmetry.space_group_name_H-M   'P 1'
#
loop_
_entity.id
_entity.type
_entity.pdbx_description
1 polymer ?
#
loop_
_entity_poly.entity_id
_entity_poly.type
_entity_poly.pdbx_seq_one_letter_code
_entity_poly.pdbx_strand_id
1 'polypeptide(L)'
;MSETNTPASTSTSLTTTGNETVSLADEIKKYDTVKLIEFLQKEEDLGLDDDDLEIIRKEKVNGRAFLKMTEQKFRDCGLKVGPAVMLADFAKE
;
A
#
# COMPACT_ATOMS: atom_id res chain seq x y z
N MET A 1 -3.39 -4.11 -38.35
CA MET A 1 -2.39 -4.40 -37.30
C MET A 1 -2.59 -3.33 -36.21
N SER A 2 -3.79 -3.21 -35.64
CA SER A 2 -4.32 -4.03 -34.53
C SER A 2 -3.64 -3.69 -33.20
N GLU A 3 -4.14 -2.58 -32.64
CA GLU A 3 -4.61 -2.37 -31.27
C GLU A 3 -3.69 -2.77 -30.10
N THR A 4 -3.21 -1.73 -29.43
CA THR A 4 -2.58 -1.73 -28.10
C THR A 4 -3.62 -2.08 -27.03
N ASN A 5 -3.47 -3.24 -26.40
CA ASN A 5 -4.22 -3.58 -25.19
C ASN A 5 -3.52 -2.97 -23.97
N THR A 6 -4.10 -1.88 -23.47
CA THR A 6 -3.86 -1.35 -22.12
C THR A 6 -4.52 -2.28 -21.10
N PRO A 7 -3.85 -2.76 -20.05
CA PRO A 7 -4.55 -3.41 -18.95
C PRO A 7 -5.34 -2.34 -18.20
N ALA A 8 -6.65 -2.54 -18.11
CA ALA A 8 -7.53 -1.71 -17.30
C ALA A 8 -7.24 -1.98 -15.82
N SER A 9 -6.81 -0.95 -15.10
CA SER A 9 -6.72 -0.94 -13.64
C SER A 9 -8.09 -1.27 -13.05
N THR A 10 -8.15 -2.30 -12.21
CA THR A 10 -9.36 -2.63 -11.47
C THR A 10 -9.41 -1.75 -10.23
N SER A 11 -10.16 -0.65 -10.29
CA SER A 11 -10.48 0.12 -9.08
C SER A 11 -11.38 -0.72 -8.17
N THR A 12 -10.84 -1.15 -7.03
CA THR A 12 -11.62 -1.79 -5.96
C THR A 12 -12.58 -0.76 -5.34
N SER A 13 -13.79 -0.68 -5.87
CA SER A 13 -14.87 0.11 -5.29
C SER A 13 -15.62 -0.73 -4.27
N LEU A 14 -15.39 -0.49 -2.97
CA LEU A 14 -16.21 -1.07 -1.90
C LEU A 14 -17.44 -0.20 -1.63
N THR A 15 -18.61 -0.73 -1.97
CA THR A 15 -19.90 -0.16 -1.57
C THR A 15 -20.20 -0.55 -0.11
N THR A 16 -20.31 0.45 0.78
CA THR A 16 -21.00 0.29 2.06
C THR A 16 -22.08 1.37 2.19
N THR A 17 -23.30 0.88 2.42
CA THR A 17 -24.52 1.65 2.64
C THR A 17 -24.41 2.44 3.95
N GLY A 18 -24.36 3.78 3.86
CA GLY A 18 -24.55 4.69 5.00
C GLY A 18 -23.66 5.94 4.99
N ASN A 19 -23.96 6.92 4.14
CA ASN A 19 -23.61 8.36 4.18
C ASN A 19 -22.25 8.88 4.72
N GLU A 20 -21.19 8.07 4.81
CA GLU A 20 -19.83 8.55 4.99
C GLU A 20 -18.94 7.81 4.00
N THR A 21 -18.44 8.49 2.97
CA THR A 21 -17.38 7.94 2.12
C THR A 21 -16.13 7.81 2.98
N VAL A 22 -15.97 6.69 3.68
CA VAL A 22 -14.74 6.38 4.41
C VAL A 22 -13.63 6.23 3.37
N SER A 23 -12.62 7.08 3.46
CA SER A 23 -11.47 7.00 2.56
C SER A 23 -10.63 5.75 2.89
N LEU A 24 -9.92 5.21 1.91
CA LEU A 24 -9.00 4.10 2.12
C LEU A 24 -7.96 4.44 3.20
N ALA A 25 -7.47 5.68 3.21
CA ALA A 25 -6.55 6.18 4.24
C ALA A 25 -7.17 6.12 5.65
N ASP A 26 -8.47 6.42 5.81
CA ASP A 26 -9.15 6.31 7.11
C ASP A 26 -9.30 4.86 7.58
N GLU A 27 -9.38 3.91 6.65
CA GLU A 27 -9.36 2.49 6.96
C GLU A 27 -7.94 2.02 7.34
N ILE A 28 -6.96 2.26 6.48
CA ILE A 28 -5.54 1.89 6.69
C ILE A 28 -5.04 2.43 8.02
N LYS A 29 -5.39 3.67 8.40
CA LYS A 29 -4.99 4.29 9.67
C LYS A 29 -5.35 3.47 10.91
N LYS A 30 -6.33 2.57 10.83
CA LYS A 30 -6.79 1.69 11.93
C LYS A 30 -6.03 0.36 11.98
N TYR A 31 -5.25 0.02 10.95
CA TYR A 31 -4.55 -1.25 10.86
C TYR A 31 -3.35 -1.31 11.82
N ASP A 32 -3.25 -2.42 12.55
CA ASP A 32 -1.99 -2.84 13.14
C ASP A 32 -1.01 -3.33 12.05
N THR A 33 0.21 -3.67 12.43
CA THR A 33 1.23 -4.12 11.47
C THR A 33 0.82 -5.37 10.72
N VAL A 34 0.10 -6.30 11.35
CA VAL A 34 -0.29 -7.57 10.71
C VAL A 34 -1.34 -7.30 9.64
N LYS A 35 -2.41 -6.56 9.98
CA LYS A 35 -3.47 -6.18 9.04
C LYS A 35 -2.94 -5.32 7.89
N LEU A 36 -1.98 -4.44 8.16
CA LEU A 36 -1.33 -3.65 7.11
C LEU A 36 -0.61 -4.55 6.10
N ILE A 37 0.16 -5.54 6.58
CA ILE A 37 0.88 -6.47 5.70
C ILE A 37 -0.10 -7.33 4.89
N GLU A 38 -1.14 -7.86 5.53
CA GLU A 38 -2.18 -8.64 4.84
C GLU A 38 -2.92 -7.82 3.78
N PHE A 39 -3.08 -6.52 4.01
CA PHE A 39 -3.66 -5.60 3.04
C PHE A 39 -2.69 -5.36 1.87
N LEU A 40 -1.44 -4.94 2.15
CA LEU A 40 -0.43 -4.67 1.11
C LEU A 40 -0.10 -5.90 0.26
N GLN A 41 -0.16 -7.10 0.83
CA GLN A 41 0.05 -8.36 0.10
C GLN A 41 -1.04 -8.62 -0.96
N LYS A 42 -2.24 -8.06 -0.79
CA LYS A 42 -3.34 -8.20 -1.76
C LYS A 42 -3.29 -7.16 -2.87
N GLU A 43 -2.50 -6.10 -2.70
CA GLU A 43 -2.31 -5.05 -3.70
C GLU A 43 -1.24 -5.47 -4.71
N GLU A 44 -1.65 -6.22 -5.73
CA GLU A 44 -0.75 -6.79 -6.75
C GLU A 44 0.06 -5.71 -7.51
N ASP A 45 -0.50 -4.51 -7.64
CA ASP A 45 0.13 -3.38 -8.34
C ASP A 45 1.36 -2.82 -7.60
N LEU A 46 1.56 -3.15 -6.31
CA LEU A 46 2.72 -2.70 -5.55
C LEU A 46 3.99 -3.49 -5.84
N GLY A 47 3.86 -4.71 -6.40
CA GLY A 47 5.01 -5.55 -6.78
C GLY A 47 5.94 -5.92 -5.62
N LEU A 48 5.41 -6.03 -4.39
CA LEU A 48 6.17 -6.37 -3.20
C LEU A 48 6.42 -7.88 -3.12
N ASP A 49 7.60 -8.27 -2.65
CA ASP A 49 7.90 -9.65 -2.30
C ASP A 49 7.87 -9.88 -0.77
N ASP A 50 8.12 -11.12 -0.35
CA ASP A 50 8.11 -11.51 1.06
C ASP A 50 9.20 -10.79 1.88
N ASP A 51 10.34 -10.43 1.26
CA ASP A 51 11.44 -9.73 1.93
C ASP A 51 11.06 -8.27 2.19
N ASP A 52 10.41 -7.61 1.24
CA ASP A 52 9.89 -6.25 1.40
C ASP A 52 8.86 -6.17 2.55
N LEU A 53 7.91 -7.12 2.58
CA LEU A 53 6.90 -7.21 3.65
C LEU A 53 7.53 -7.55 5.00
N GLU A 54 8.61 -8.34 5.03
CA GLU A 54 9.35 -8.62 6.25
C GLU A 54 10.00 -7.36 6.85
N ILE A 55 10.51 -6.45 6.01
CA ILE A 55 11.06 -5.16 6.47
C ILE A 55 9.98 -4.36 7.19
N ILE A 56 8.78 -4.22 6.60
CA ILE A 56 7.63 -3.54 7.21
C ILE A 56 7.28 -4.16 8.57
N ARG A 57 7.32 -5.50 8.66
CA ARG A 57 7.08 -6.26 9.90
C ARG A 57 8.13 -5.97 10.97
N LYS A 58 9.42 -6.03 10.61
CA LYS A 58 10.56 -5.84 11.53
C LYS A 58 10.57 -4.42 12.11
N GLU A 59 10.26 -3.43 11.29
CA GLU A 59 10.17 -2.03 11.70
C GLU A 59 8.87 -1.68 12.44
N LYS A 60 7.94 -2.64 12.58
CA LYS A 60 6.64 -2.49 13.26
C LYS A 60 5.84 -1.31 12.72
N VAL A 61 5.88 -1.12 11.40
CA VAL A 61 5.09 -0.09 10.73
C VAL A 61 3.62 -0.51 10.82
N ASN A 62 2.80 0.28 11.50
CA ASN A 62 1.34 0.12 11.49
C ASN A 62 0.73 1.11 10.49
N GLY A 63 -0.57 1.02 10.22
CA GLY A 63 -1.18 1.83 9.18
C GLY A 63 -1.10 3.34 9.42
N ARG A 64 -1.14 3.81 10.68
CA ARG A 64 -0.92 5.23 10.99
C ARG A 64 0.52 5.68 10.71
N ALA A 65 1.51 4.83 10.96
CA ALA A 65 2.91 5.12 10.66
C ALA A 65 3.15 5.09 9.15
N PHE A 66 2.57 4.10 8.46
CA PHE A 66 2.62 3.93 7.01
C PHE A 66 2.20 5.20 6.26
N LEU A 67 1.05 5.79 6.62
CA LEU A 67 0.55 7.05 6.04
C LEU A 67 1.44 8.28 6.32
N LYS A 68 2.50 8.15 7.13
CA LYS A 68 3.51 9.18 7.41
C LYS A 68 4.91 8.81 6.90
N MET A 69 5.04 7.65 6.26
CA MET A 69 6.28 7.23 5.63
C MET A 69 6.51 8.05 4.37
N THR A 70 7.77 8.15 4.00
CA THR A 70 8.21 8.74 2.75
C THR A 70 9.11 7.73 2.06
N GLU A 71 9.35 7.89 0.77
CA GLU A 71 10.32 7.07 0.03
C GLU A 71 11.65 6.98 0.79
N GLN A 72 12.16 8.12 1.31
CA GLN A 72 13.40 8.13 2.08
C GLN A 72 13.31 7.29 3.36
N LYS A 73 12.24 7.40 4.14
CA LYS A 73 12.09 6.58 5.36
C LYS A 73 12.00 5.09 5.04
N PHE A 74 11.32 4.72 3.96
CA PHE A 74 11.29 3.33 3.50
C PHE A 74 12.68 2.83 3.12
N ARG A 75 13.49 3.64 2.42
CA ARG A 75 14.89 3.32 2.13
C ARG A 75 15.74 3.21 3.39
N ASP A 76 15.54 4.08 4.37
CA ASP A 76 16.25 4.04 5.66
C ASP A 76 15.92 2.76 6.45
N CYS A 77 14.71 2.21 6.28
CA CYS A 77 14.30 0.90 6.80
C CYS A 77 14.91 -0.29 6.02
N GLY A 78 15.54 -0.05 4.88
CA GLY A 78 16.21 -1.09 4.08
C GLY A 78 15.48 -1.52 2.80
N LEU A 79 14.32 -0.92 2.47
CA LEU A 79 13.62 -1.19 1.21
C LEU A 79 14.44 -0.69 0.01
N LYS A 80 14.37 -1.44 -1.09
CA LYS A 80 14.95 -1.01 -2.37
C LYS A 80 14.14 0.16 -2.95
N VAL A 81 14.75 0.86 -3.90
CA VAL A 81 14.17 2.07 -4.50
C VAL A 81 12.79 1.81 -5.10
N GLY A 82 12.59 0.69 -5.80
CA GLY A 82 11.30 0.35 -6.42
C GLY A 82 10.15 0.25 -5.40
N PRO A 83 10.19 -0.72 -4.46
CA PRO A 83 9.19 -0.86 -3.40
C PRO A 83 8.99 0.42 -2.58
N ALA A 84 10.07 1.14 -2.26
CA ALA A 84 10.00 2.38 -1.49
C ALA A 84 9.22 3.50 -2.20
N VAL A 85 9.37 3.63 -3.53
CA VAL A 85 8.61 4.58 -4.35
C VAL A 85 7.14 4.17 -4.40
N MET A 86 6.86 2.90 -4.74
CA MET A 86 5.48 2.39 -4.87
C MET A 86 4.68 2.56 -3.57
N LEU A 87 5.25 2.18 -2.42
CA LEU A 87 4.60 2.34 -1.12
C LEU A 87 4.37 3.82 -0.74
N ALA A 88 5.33 4.70 -1.06
CA ALA A 88 5.22 6.11 -0.75
C ALA A 88 4.19 6.84 -1.60
N ASP A 89 3.98 6.41 -2.84
CA ASP A 89 2.96 6.98 -3.72
C ASP A 89 1.57 6.41 -3.40
N PHE A 90 1.48 5.10 -3.16
CA PHE A 90 0.24 4.47 -2.70
C PHE A 90 -0.30 5.08 -1.41
N ALA A 91 0.57 5.44 -0.45
CA ALA A 91 0.15 6.08 0.80
C ALA A 91 -0.46 7.48 0.63
N LYS A 92 -0.35 8.11 -0.55
CA LYS A 92 -0.88 9.45 -0.85
C LYS A 92 -2.15 9.42 -1.72
N GLU A 93 -2.48 8.27 -2.29
CA GLU A 93 -3.67 8.06 -3.12
C GLU A 93 -4.95 8.09 -2.27
#